data_AF-A0A937TEI8-F1
#
_entry.id   AF-A0A937TEI8-F1
#
_cell.length_a   1.000
_cell.length_b   1.000
_cell.length_c   1.000
_cell.angle_alpha   90.00
_cell.angle_beta   90.00
_cell.angle_gamma   90.00
#
_symmetry.space_group_name_H-M   'P 1'
#
loop_
_entity.id
_entity.type
_entity.pdbx_description
1 polymer ?
#
loop_
_entity_poly.entity_id
_entity_poly.type
_entity_poly.pdbx_seq_one_letter_code
_entity_poly.pdbx_strand_id
1 'polypeptide(L)'
;MNAPAKESFLADPAAREAFDAQKGRIAALQRCTAFWHGTGAFQYAARGSKYGGVDHATVVNVLDSLMEQGLVPQDDLLSEQFDLEGHAASVSLTQRRLYAGVYAALYSHPDVPVQYRYGHRAFWWLCFWESIIFHALGDWETVKKEVRIVVDKLFRSPRDLLAQHLRFRQRAWLWTRTIRKDEKYATPFLHRIMVGCTSDIPGNHPLLIGAKHGAFEAIPLWRPAASYEARSAAPIPPSQWSCIEVPMSRVQSTKQALEKAGLDIPVVPIEFAELVCSNAPFDELTRPHDGWQRNEPRSAGAENGGRVILGTGNSIYEHCNTNAFRRTTS
;
A
#
# COMPACT_ATOMS: atom_id res chain seq x y z
N MET A 1 -16.87 12.09 -7.80
CA MET A 1 -16.74 12.16 -6.33
C MET A 1 -18.02 11.64 -5.69
N ASN A 2 -17.93 10.76 -4.69
CA ASN A 2 -19.09 10.13 -4.02
C ASN A 2 -19.66 11.02 -2.90
N ALA A 3 -20.04 12.26 -3.18
CA ALA A 3 -20.63 13.16 -2.17
C ALA A 3 -21.82 12.52 -1.42
N PRO A 4 -22.76 11.80 -2.09
CA PRO A 4 -23.87 11.14 -1.41
C PRO A 4 -23.42 10.05 -0.42
N ALA A 5 -22.33 9.33 -0.71
CA ALA A 5 -21.82 8.30 0.20
C ALA A 5 -21.13 8.89 1.43
N LYS A 6 -20.45 10.03 1.28
CA LYS A 6 -19.83 10.76 2.41
C LYS A 6 -20.91 11.29 3.35
N GLU A 7 -21.93 11.94 2.78
CA GLU A 7 -23.05 12.48 3.55
C GLU A 7 -23.85 11.36 4.24
N SER A 8 -24.13 10.26 3.53
CA SER A 8 -24.81 9.10 4.12
C SER A 8 -24.03 8.48 5.27
N PHE A 9 -22.70 8.37 5.17
CA PHE A 9 -21.88 7.80 6.24
C PHE A 9 -21.80 8.72 7.47
N LEU A 10 -21.69 10.03 7.24
CA LEU A 10 -21.65 11.03 8.32
C LEU A 10 -23.04 11.46 8.83
N ALA A 11 -24.11 10.89 8.27
CA ALA A 11 -25.47 11.07 8.78
C ALA A 11 -25.69 10.35 10.12
N ASP A 12 -24.91 9.32 10.41
CA ASP A 12 -24.85 8.71 11.74
C ASP A 12 -24.09 9.65 12.71
N PRO A 13 -24.76 10.21 13.73
CA PRO A 13 -24.13 11.12 14.69
C PRO A 13 -22.96 10.47 15.43
N ALA A 14 -23.04 9.17 15.74
CA ALA A 14 -21.97 8.47 16.45
C ALA A 14 -20.72 8.31 15.57
N ALA A 15 -20.90 7.97 14.29
CA ALA A 15 -19.80 7.91 13.33
C ALA A 15 -19.15 9.29 13.14
N ARG A 16 -19.95 10.36 13.08
CA ARG A 16 -19.45 11.74 12.95
C ARG A 16 -18.67 12.19 14.17
N GLU A 17 -19.21 12.01 15.37
CA GLU A 17 -18.54 12.36 16.62
C GLU A 17 -17.22 11.60 16.78
N ALA A 18 -17.23 10.28 16.51
CA ALA A 18 -16.03 9.46 16.57
C ALA A 18 -14.98 9.86 15.53
N PHE A 19 -15.40 10.28 14.32
CA PHE A 19 -14.51 10.84 13.31
C PHE A 19 -13.90 12.16 13.78
N ASP A 20 -14.73 13.09 14.26
CA ASP A 20 -14.28 14.41 14.71
C ASP A 20 -13.28 14.32 15.86
N ALA A 21 -13.45 13.35 16.77
CA ALA A 21 -12.51 13.07 17.85
C ALA A 21 -11.15 12.51 17.37
N GLN A 22 -11.11 11.79 16.24
CA GLN A 22 -9.93 11.04 15.79
C GLN A 22 -9.21 11.65 14.58
N LYS A 23 -9.89 12.50 13.78
CA LYS A 23 -9.38 13.01 12.50
C LYS A 23 -7.99 13.65 12.58
N GLY A 24 -7.71 14.40 13.65
CA GLY A 24 -6.40 15.04 13.87
C GLY A 24 -5.28 14.02 14.05
N ARG A 25 -5.52 12.99 14.87
CA ARG A 25 -4.58 11.88 15.09
C ARG A 25 -4.38 11.05 13.83
N ILE A 26 -5.46 10.75 13.10
CA ILE A 26 -5.40 9.97 11.86
C ILE A 26 -4.58 10.72 10.80
N ALA A 27 -4.82 12.02 10.63
CA ALA A 27 -4.05 12.85 9.72
C ALA A 27 -2.56 12.90 10.10
N ALA A 28 -2.24 12.95 11.41
CA ALA A 28 -0.86 12.88 11.88
C ALA A 28 -0.20 11.52 11.58
N LEU A 29 -0.90 10.41 11.82
CA LEU A 29 -0.41 9.06 11.50
C LEU A 29 -0.15 8.90 10.00
N GLN A 30 -1.07 9.37 9.16
CA GLN A 30 -0.89 9.32 7.70
C GLN A 30 0.34 10.11 7.25
N ARG A 31 0.59 11.31 7.82
CA ARG A 31 1.79 12.10 7.53
C ARG A 31 3.09 11.45 8.00
N CYS A 32 3.05 10.66 9.07
CA CYS A 32 4.23 9.95 9.59
C CYS A 32 4.47 8.60 8.90
N THR A 33 3.58 8.19 7.99
CA THR A 33 3.65 6.93 7.28
C THR A 33 4.26 7.15 5.90
N ALA A 34 5.44 6.58 5.68
CA ALA A 34 6.19 6.75 4.44
C ALA A 34 5.70 5.81 3.34
N PHE A 35 5.37 4.58 3.73
CA PHE A 35 4.98 3.52 2.80
C PHE A 35 3.78 2.75 3.33
N TRP A 36 3.02 2.19 2.40
CA TRP A 36 1.79 1.46 2.66
C TRP A 36 1.83 0.11 1.97
N HIS A 37 1.45 -0.93 2.70
CA HIS A 37 1.22 -2.27 2.18
C HIS A 37 -0.26 -2.60 2.27
N GLY A 38 -0.87 -3.08 1.18
CA GLY A 38 -2.26 -3.51 1.14
C GLY A 38 -2.37 -5.02 1.04
N THR A 39 -3.20 -5.64 1.87
CA THR A 39 -3.48 -7.08 1.86
C THR A 39 -4.89 -7.36 2.40
N GLY A 40 -5.21 -8.63 2.66
CA GLY A 40 -6.42 -9.08 3.35
C GLY A 40 -6.10 -9.69 4.70
N ALA A 41 -7.11 -9.75 5.57
CA ALA A 41 -7.00 -10.44 6.86
C ALA A 41 -6.87 -11.97 6.71
N PHE A 42 -7.43 -12.54 5.63
CA PHE A 42 -7.35 -13.96 5.34
C PHE A 42 -6.90 -14.25 3.91
N GLN A 43 -6.25 -15.39 3.72
CA GLN A 43 -5.89 -15.94 2.43
C GLN A 43 -6.00 -17.47 2.47
N TYR A 44 -6.24 -18.10 1.33
CA TYR A 44 -6.08 -19.54 1.23
C TYR A 44 -4.59 -19.91 1.29
N ALA A 45 -4.29 -21.03 1.96
CA ALA A 45 -2.92 -21.46 2.19
C ALA A 45 -2.18 -21.74 0.88
N ALA A 46 -0.99 -21.16 0.74
CA ALA A 46 -0.12 -21.41 -0.41
C ALA A 46 0.62 -22.76 -0.27
N ARG A 47 0.83 -23.46 -1.38
CA ARG A 47 1.67 -24.67 -1.43
C ARG A 47 3.12 -24.27 -1.72
N GLY A 48 3.85 -23.91 -0.67
CA GLY A 48 5.22 -23.40 -0.77
C GLY A 48 5.27 -21.93 -1.18
N SER A 49 4.71 -21.58 -2.34
CA SER A 49 4.50 -20.19 -2.76
C SER A 49 3.11 -19.98 -3.36
N LYS A 50 2.64 -18.73 -3.39
CA LYS A 50 1.37 -18.35 -4.05
C LYS A 50 1.34 -18.70 -5.55
N TYR A 51 2.49 -19.03 -6.14
CA TYR A 51 2.64 -19.48 -7.53
C TYR A 51 2.91 -20.98 -7.66
N GLY A 52 3.06 -21.73 -6.56
CA GLY A 52 3.12 -23.20 -6.53
C GLY A 52 1.73 -23.85 -6.46
N GLY A 53 0.69 -23.06 -6.23
CA GLY A 53 -0.69 -23.52 -6.05
C GLY A 53 -1.24 -23.15 -4.67
N VAL A 54 -2.52 -23.41 -4.47
CA VAL A 54 -3.26 -23.00 -3.28
C VAL A 54 -4.09 -24.17 -2.78
N ASP A 55 -4.09 -24.39 -1.46
CA ASP A 55 -5.05 -25.27 -0.79
C ASP A 55 -6.29 -24.47 -0.37
N HIS A 56 -7.40 -24.71 -1.07
CA HIS A 56 -8.67 -24.05 -0.82
C HIS A 56 -9.45 -24.63 0.38
N ALA A 57 -8.94 -25.68 1.03
CA ALA A 57 -9.49 -26.20 2.28
C ALA A 57 -8.95 -25.45 3.52
N THR A 58 -7.77 -24.84 3.40
CA THR A 58 -7.07 -24.21 4.52
C THR A 58 -7.06 -22.68 4.35
N VAL A 59 -7.57 -21.97 5.36
CA VAL A 59 -7.54 -20.50 5.42
C VAL A 59 -6.54 -20.08 6.48
N VAL A 60 -5.64 -19.17 6.10
CA VAL A 60 -4.61 -18.60 6.97
C VAL A 60 -5.09 -17.22 7.44
N ASN A 61 -4.94 -16.96 8.75
CA ASN A 61 -5.04 -15.62 9.29
C ASN A 61 -3.74 -14.87 9.00
N VAL A 62 -3.82 -13.95 8.04
CA VAL A 62 -2.69 -13.16 7.58
C VAL A 62 -2.24 -12.21 8.67
N LEU A 63 -3.17 -11.59 9.42
CA LEU A 63 -2.80 -10.68 10.50
C LEU A 63 -1.98 -11.39 11.58
N ASP A 64 -2.35 -12.61 11.97
CA ASP A 64 -1.59 -13.38 12.97
C ASP A 64 -0.15 -13.63 12.49
N SER A 65 0.01 -14.05 11.24
CA SER A 65 1.33 -14.29 10.64
C SER A 65 2.16 -13.01 10.57
N LEU A 66 1.53 -11.88 10.23
CA LEU A 66 2.18 -10.58 10.14
C LEU A 66 2.60 -10.05 11.52
N MET A 67 1.78 -10.23 12.56
CA MET A 67 2.13 -9.81 13.92
C MET A 67 3.34 -10.58 14.46
N GLU A 68 3.51 -11.84 14.07
CA GLU A 68 4.65 -12.67 14.48
C GLU A 68 5.92 -12.34 13.69
N GLN A 69 5.82 -12.25 12.36
CA GLN A 69 6.98 -12.28 11.47
C GLN A 69 7.27 -10.94 10.77
N GLY A 70 6.33 -9.99 10.86
CA GLY A 70 6.36 -8.77 10.07
C GLY A 70 5.94 -8.98 8.61
N LEU A 71 6.20 -7.97 7.78
CA LEU A 71 6.09 -8.11 6.33
C LEU A 71 7.35 -8.82 5.82
N VAL A 72 7.21 -10.08 5.41
CA VAL A 72 8.34 -10.89 4.92
C VAL A 72 8.39 -10.87 3.40
N PRO A 73 9.58 -10.76 2.76
CA PRO A 73 9.72 -10.87 1.32
C PRO A 73 9.11 -12.16 0.77
N GLN A 74 8.34 -12.03 -0.30
CA GLN A 74 7.72 -13.16 -0.99
C GLN A 74 8.05 -13.10 -2.48
N ASP A 75 8.04 -14.25 -3.15
CA ASP A 75 8.10 -14.28 -4.61
C ASP A 75 7.03 -13.35 -5.17
N ASP A 76 7.36 -12.59 -6.22
CA ASP A 76 6.43 -11.61 -6.78
C ASP A 76 6.15 -11.87 -8.26
N LEU A 77 4.91 -11.61 -8.67
CA LEU A 77 4.42 -11.79 -10.04
C LEU A 77 5.23 -10.97 -11.04
N LEU A 78 5.68 -9.80 -10.60
CA LEU A 78 6.30 -8.77 -11.42
C LEU A 78 7.83 -8.74 -11.24
N SER A 79 8.40 -9.65 -10.44
CA SER A 79 9.86 -9.77 -10.26
C SER A 79 10.60 -10.00 -11.58
N GLU A 80 10.06 -10.86 -12.45
CA GLU A 80 10.60 -11.11 -13.80
C GLU A 80 10.37 -9.94 -14.79
N GLN A 81 9.45 -9.01 -14.48
CA GLN A 81 9.05 -7.92 -15.38
C GLN A 81 9.71 -6.58 -15.03
N PHE A 82 9.98 -6.31 -13.75
CA PHE A 82 10.51 -5.03 -13.30
C PHE A 82 12.02 -5.00 -13.08
N ASP A 83 12.73 -6.03 -13.52
CA ASP A 83 14.19 -6.16 -13.39
C ASP A 83 14.67 -5.78 -11.97
N LEU A 84 14.12 -6.49 -10.98
CA LEU A 84 14.58 -6.36 -9.60
C LEU A 84 16.00 -6.91 -9.56
N GLU A 85 17.01 -6.05 -9.44
CA GLU A 85 18.47 -6.33 -9.51
C GLU A 85 18.91 -7.64 -8.81
N GLY A 86 18.64 -8.80 -9.40
CA GLY A 86 18.88 -10.13 -8.81
C GLY A 86 17.94 -10.55 -7.66
N HIS A 87 16.87 -9.81 -7.34
CA HIS A 87 15.98 -10.14 -6.21
C HIS A 87 14.74 -10.92 -6.65
N ALA A 88 14.68 -12.21 -6.31
CA ALA A 88 13.54 -13.08 -6.62
C ALA A 88 12.31 -12.86 -5.69
N ALA A 89 12.55 -12.40 -4.46
CA ALA A 89 11.53 -12.16 -3.44
C ALA A 89 11.61 -10.73 -2.89
N SER A 90 10.45 -10.14 -2.60
CA SER A 90 10.36 -8.77 -2.08
C SER A 90 9.07 -8.53 -1.29
N VAL A 91 9.07 -7.53 -0.42
CA VAL A 91 7.84 -6.92 0.10
C VAL A 91 7.46 -5.78 -0.83
N SER A 92 6.23 -5.80 -1.37
CA SER A 92 5.70 -4.72 -2.20
C SER A 92 5.00 -3.67 -1.35
N LEU A 93 5.46 -2.42 -1.39
CA LEU A 93 4.83 -1.29 -0.74
C LEU A 93 4.62 -0.15 -1.74
N THR A 94 3.89 0.88 -1.35
CA THR A 94 3.69 2.10 -2.13
C THR A 94 3.80 3.33 -1.23
N GLN A 95 4.23 4.46 -1.78
CA GLN A 95 4.14 5.74 -1.06
C GLN A 95 2.71 6.29 -1.01
N ARG A 96 1.76 5.66 -1.72
CA ARG A 96 0.41 6.20 -1.93
C ARG A 96 -0.63 5.36 -1.21
N ARG A 97 -1.14 5.88 -0.08
CA ARG A 97 -2.15 5.18 0.74
C ARG A 97 -3.35 4.69 -0.08
N LEU A 98 -3.91 5.54 -0.95
CA LEU A 98 -5.09 5.19 -1.75
C LEU A 98 -4.83 4.01 -2.69
N TYR A 99 -3.61 3.88 -3.23
CA TYR A 99 -3.20 2.74 -4.04
C TYR A 99 -3.20 1.44 -3.22
N ALA A 100 -2.52 1.45 -2.06
CA ALA A 100 -2.55 0.32 -1.13
C ALA A 100 -3.98 -0.03 -0.71
N GLY A 101 -4.82 0.99 -0.50
CA GLY A 101 -6.22 0.83 -0.13
C GLY A 101 -7.09 0.18 -1.20
N VAL A 102 -6.90 0.52 -2.49
CA VAL A 102 -7.62 -0.16 -3.57
C VAL A 102 -7.11 -1.56 -3.85
N TYR A 103 -5.83 -1.83 -3.61
CA TYR A 103 -5.27 -3.17 -3.66
C TYR A 103 -5.83 -4.04 -2.52
N ALA A 104 -5.81 -3.56 -1.29
CA ALA A 104 -6.39 -4.25 -0.13
C ALA A 104 -7.89 -4.54 -0.32
N ALA A 105 -8.62 -3.65 -1.01
CA ALA A 105 -10.04 -3.84 -1.32
C ALA A 105 -10.34 -5.08 -2.20
N LEU A 106 -9.32 -5.68 -2.82
CA LEU A 106 -9.49 -6.95 -3.55
C LEU A 106 -9.76 -8.13 -2.58
N TYR A 107 -9.37 -7.98 -1.33
CA TYR A 107 -9.55 -8.98 -0.27
C TYR A 107 -10.85 -8.80 0.51
N SER A 108 -11.64 -7.76 0.21
CA SER A 108 -12.96 -7.56 0.81
C SER A 108 -13.89 -8.72 0.50
N HIS A 109 -14.50 -9.30 1.52
CA HIS A 109 -15.68 -10.15 1.39
C HIS A 109 -16.96 -9.29 1.58
N PRO A 110 -18.07 -9.57 0.87
CA PRO A 110 -19.29 -8.77 0.95
C PRO A 110 -19.94 -8.67 2.33
N ASP A 111 -19.66 -9.61 3.24
CA ASP A 111 -20.19 -9.62 4.61
C ASP A 111 -19.48 -8.64 5.56
N VAL A 112 -18.29 -8.14 5.20
CA VAL A 112 -17.55 -7.10 5.94
C VAL A 112 -17.35 -5.88 5.04
N PRO A 113 -18.41 -5.09 4.81
CA PRO A 113 -18.31 -3.92 3.97
C PRO A 113 -17.46 -2.83 4.64
N VAL A 114 -16.62 -2.16 3.84
CA VAL A 114 -16.08 -0.84 4.19
C VAL A 114 -17.19 0.16 3.90
N GLN A 115 -17.72 0.81 4.94
CA GLN A 115 -18.94 1.62 4.81
C GLN A 115 -18.75 2.87 3.97
N TYR A 116 -17.54 3.42 3.99
CA TYR A 116 -17.17 4.61 3.22
C TYR A 116 -15.79 4.44 2.58
N ARG A 117 -15.72 4.77 1.28
CA ARG A 117 -14.47 4.90 0.54
C ARG A 117 -14.50 6.20 -0.26
N TYR A 118 -13.40 6.95 -0.21
CA TYR A 118 -13.27 8.16 -0.99
C TYR A 118 -12.99 7.76 -2.43
N GLY A 119 -13.93 8.02 -3.34
CA GLY A 119 -13.81 7.67 -4.76
C GLY A 119 -14.05 6.18 -5.07
N HIS A 120 -14.15 5.88 -6.36
CA HIS A 120 -14.40 4.52 -6.84
C HIS A 120 -13.08 3.77 -7.08
N ARG A 121 -13.04 2.46 -6.84
CA ARG A 121 -11.84 1.64 -7.05
C ARG A 121 -11.27 1.78 -8.47
N ALA A 122 -12.14 1.68 -9.48
CA ALA A 122 -11.73 1.82 -10.88
C ALA A 122 -11.12 3.21 -11.17
N PHE A 123 -11.65 4.28 -10.55
CA PHE A 123 -11.12 5.63 -10.72
C PHE A 123 -9.68 5.73 -10.21
N TRP A 124 -9.41 5.23 -9.00
CA TRP A 124 -8.04 5.26 -8.45
C TRP A 124 -7.07 4.36 -9.20
N TRP A 125 -7.53 3.21 -9.71
CA TRP A 125 -6.72 2.40 -10.62
C TRP A 125 -6.39 3.16 -11.90
N LEU A 126 -7.34 3.90 -12.48
CA LEU A 126 -7.07 4.74 -13.65
C LEU A 126 -6.04 5.83 -13.33
N CYS A 127 -6.17 6.55 -12.22
CA CYS A 127 -5.17 7.55 -11.80
C CYS A 127 -3.78 6.93 -11.59
N PHE A 128 -3.71 5.69 -11.11
CA PHE A 128 -2.46 4.93 -11.03
C PHE A 128 -1.85 4.66 -12.41
N TRP A 129 -2.63 4.06 -13.32
CA TRP A 129 -2.16 3.75 -14.67
C TRP A 129 -1.78 5.00 -15.45
N GLU A 130 -2.55 6.08 -15.28
CA GLU A 130 -2.32 7.37 -15.90
C GLU A 130 -0.93 7.92 -15.54
N SER A 131 -0.53 8.00 -14.26
CA SER A 131 0.81 8.54 -13.98
C SER A 131 1.93 7.57 -14.32
N ILE A 132 1.72 6.24 -14.34
CA ILE A 132 2.74 5.33 -14.90
C ILE A 132 2.97 5.69 -16.38
N ILE A 133 1.90 5.87 -17.14
CA ILE A 133 1.96 6.25 -18.55
C ILE A 133 2.63 7.63 -18.70
N PHE A 134 2.25 8.64 -17.92
CA PHE A 134 2.87 9.97 -18.01
C PHE A 134 4.33 9.98 -17.58
N HIS A 135 4.73 9.24 -16.54
CA HIS A 135 6.14 9.11 -16.17
C HIS A 135 6.95 8.36 -17.24
N ALA A 136 6.36 7.35 -17.86
CA ALA A 136 6.98 6.69 -19.01
C ALA A 136 7.14 7.67 -20.18
N LEU A 137 6.09 8.41 -20.56
CA LEU A 137 6.15 9.37 -21.66
C LEU A 137 7.10 10.55 -21.39
N GLY A 138 7.23 10.98 -20.13
CA GLY A 138 8.16 12.02 -19.71
C GLY A 138 9.64 11.60 -19.72
N ASP A 139 9.90 10.29 -19.72
CA ASP A 139 11.24 9.69 -19.84
C ASP A 139 11.33 8.85 -21.12
N TRP A 140 11.12 9.53 -22.25
CA TRP A 140 11.02 8.90 -23.57
C TRP A 140 12.27 8.09 -23.94
N GLU A 141 13.46 8.48 -23.47
CA GLU A 141 14.70 7.73 -23.71
C GLU A 141 14.74 6.40 -22.94
N THR A 142 14.26 6.39 -21.68
CA THR A 142 14.08 5.14 -20.94
C THR A 142 13.02 4.26 -21.58
N VAL A 143 11.89 4.84 -22.02
CA VAL A 143 10.86 4.08 -22.76
C VAL A 143 11.39 3.49 -24.05
N LYS A 144 12.14 4.25 -24.86
CA LYS A 144 12.79 3.72 -26.06
C LYS A 144 13.71 2.55 -25.73
N LYS A 145 14.49 2.64 -24.66
CA LYS A 145 15.37 1.56 -24.21
C LYS A 145 14.57 0.31 -23.86
N GLU A 146 13.52 0.43 -23.06
CA GLU A 146 12.66 -0.69 -22.68
C GLU A 146 11.90 -1.29 -23.87
N VAL A 147 11.31 -0.44 -24.72
CA VAL A 147 10.64 -0.88 -25.96
C VAL A 147 11.65 -1.59 -26.86
N ARG A 148 12.88 -1.08 -27.00
CA ARG A 148 13.94 -1.74 -27.76
C ARG A 148 14.30 -3.09 -27.18
N ILE A 149 14.40 -3.23 -25.85
CA ILE A 149 14.64 -4.53 -25.20
C ILE A 149 13.50 -5.51 -25.51
N VAL A 150 12.24 -5.07 -25.41
CA VAL A 150 11.07 -5.91 -25.72
C VAL A 150 11.03 -6.29 -27.20
N VAL A 151 11.31 -5.34 -28.09
CA VAL A 151 11.36 -5.55 -29.54
C VAL A 151 12.52 -6.47 -29.92
N ASP A 152 13.70 -6.28 -29.34
CA ASP A 152 14.86 -7.15 -29.53
C ASP A 152 14.56 -8.57 -29.03
N LYS A 153 13.89 -8.73 -27.88
CA LYS A 153 13.39 -10.03 -27.39
C LYS A 153 12.33 -10.63 -28.32
N LEU A 154 11.44 -9.82 -28.88
CA LEU A 154 10.42 -10.26 -29.82
C LEU A 154 11.04 -10.81 -31.12
N PHE A 155 12.08 -10.16 -31.64
CA PHE A 155 12.75 -10.58 -32.88
C PHE A 155 13.78 -11.69 -32.67
N ARG A 156 14.51 -11.70 -31.54
CA ARG A 156 15.54 -12.71 -31.26
C ARG A 156 14.97 -14.00 -30.66
N SER A 157 13.90 -13.90 -29.89
CA SER A 157 13.36 -15.03 -29.11
C SER A 157 11.83 -14.91 -28.92
N PRO A 158 11.03 -14.93 -30.00
CA PRO A 158 9.57 -14.80 -29.90
C PRO A 158 8.93 -15.90 -29.03
N ARG A 159 9.53 -17.10 -29.02
CA ARG A 159 9.11 -18.20 -28.15
C ARG A 159 9.29 -17.88 -26.67
N ASP A 160 10.38 -17.22 -26.30
CA ASP A 160 10.66 -16.84 -24.92
C ASP A 160 9.72 -15.72 -24.45
N LEU A 161 9.42 -14.77 -25.33
CA LEU A 161 8.46 -13.70 -25.05
C LEU A 161 7.03 -14.26 -24.88
N LEU A 162 6.62 -15.19 -25.74
CA LEU A 162 5.37 -15.92 -25.57
C LEU A 162 5.35 -16.71 -24.25
N ALA A 163 6.44 -17.41 -23.94
CA ALA A 163 6.57 -18.19 -22.71
C ALA A 163 6.50 -17.29 -21.46
N GLN A 164 7.16 -16.12 -21.47
CA GLN A 164 7.06 -15.10 -20.41
C GLN A 164 5.61 -14.62 -20.22
N HIS A 165 4.91 -14.31 -21.31
CA HIS A 165 3.52 -13.88 -21.25
C HIS A 165 2.59 -14.98 -20.72
N LEU A 166 2.78 -16.23 -21.14
CA LEU A 166 2.02 -17.39 -20.63
C LEU A 166 2.29 -17.62 -19.14
N ARG A 167 3.56 -17.55 -18.71
CA ARG A 167 3.94 -17.65 -17.29
C ARG A 167 3.32 -16.54 -16.46
N PHE A 168 3.36 -15.29 -16.92
CA PHE A 168 2.72 -14.18 -16.24
C PHE A 168 1.21 -14.41 -16.07
N ARG A 169 0.51 -14.83 -17.13
CA ARG A 169 -0.92 -15.14 -17.06
C ARG A 169 -1.21 -16.26 -16.06
N GLN A 170 -0.40 -17.31 -16.05
CA GLN A 170 -0.53 -18.42 -15.10
C GLN A 170 -0.30 -17.95 -13.66
N ARG A 171 0.78 -17.21 -13.41
CA ARG A 171 1.11 -16.68 -12.07
C ARG A 171 0.05 -15.69 -11.58
N ALA A 172 -0.47 -14.83 -12.46
CA ALA A 172 -1.55 -13.91 -12.13
C ALA A 172 -2.84 -14.67 -11.76
N TRP A 173 -3.14 -15.75 -12.48
CA TRP A 173 -4.26 -16.63 -12.15
C TRP A 173 -4.07 -17.34 -10.81
N LEU A 174 -2.89 -17.91 -10.55
CA LEU A 174 -2.56 -18.56 -9.28
C LEU A 174 -2.63 -17.58 -8.10
N TRP A 175 -2.12 -16.35 -8.27
CA TRP A 175 -2.25 -15.31 -7.25
C TRP A 175 -3.72 -15.03 -6.90
N THR A 176 -4.61 -14.90 -7.89
CA THR A 176 -6.04 -14.70 -7.56
C THR A 176 -6.67 -15.88 -6.84
N ARG A 177 -6.11 -17.09 -6.96
CA ARG A 177 -6.61 -18.25 -6.20
C ARG A 177 -6.33 -18.14 -4.71
N THR A 178 -5.41 -17.27 -4.28
CA THR A 178 -5.17 -17.01 -2.84
C THR A 178 -6.32 -16.24 -2.19
N ILE A 179 -7.14 -15.54 -2.99
CA ILE A 179 -8.25 -14.71 -2.51
C ILE A 179 -9.63 -15.27 -2.84
N ARG A 180 -9.75 -16.12 -3.87
CA ARG A 180 -11.03 -16.72 -4.27
C ARG A 180 -10.88 -18.06 -4.98
N LYS A 181 -11.90 -18.92 -4.93
CA LYS A 181 -11.88 -20.26 -5.51
C LYS A 181 -12.37 -20.34 -6.95
N ASP A 182 -13.30 -19.47 -7.34
CA ASP A 182 -14.07 -19.61 -8.57
C ASP A 182 -13.33 -19.17 -9.84
N GLU A 183 -13.44 -20.01 -10.88
CA GLU A 183 -12.78 -19.79 -12.16
C GLU A 183 -13.49 -18.76 -13.05
N LYS A 184 -14.72 -18.37 -12.70
CA LYS A 184 -15.50 -17.33 -13.41
C LYS A 184 -14.76 -16.00 -13.52
N TYR A 185 -13.83 -15.74 -12.59
CA TYR A 185 -13.02 -14.52 -12.57
C TYR A 185 -11.66 -14.72 -13.22
N ALA A 186 -11.48 -15.76 -14.04
CA ALA A 186 -10.33 -15.98 -14.90
C ALA A 186 -10.16 -14.94 -16.03
N THR A 187 -10.73 -13.74 -15.89
CA THR A 187 -10.64 -12.59 -16.81
C THR A 187 -9.20 -12.05 -16.93
N PRO A 188 -8.88 -11.16 -17.88
CA PRO A 188 -7.54 -10.54 -17.94
C PRO A 188 -7.17 -9.83 -16.63
N PHE A 189 -5.89 -9.86 -16.24
CA PHE A 189 -5.39 -9.34 -14.96
C PHE A 189 -5.87 -7.90 -14.65
N LEU A 190 -5.79 -7.00 -15.64
CA LEU A 190 -6.25 -5.62 -15.51
C LEU A 190 -7.75 -5.51 -15.21
N HIS A 191 -8.57 -6.33 -15.86
CA HIS A 191 -10.01 -6.36 -15.59
C HIS A 191 -10.30 -6.82 -14.15
N ARG A 192 -9.57 -7.83 -13.65
CA ARG A 192 -9.71 -8.30 -12.26
C ARG A 192 -9.40 -7.22 -11.24
N ILE A 193 -8.33 -6.48 -11.48
CA ILE A 193 -7.87 -5.42 -10.57
C ILE A 193 -8.79 -4.20 -10.61
N MET A 194 -9.21 -3.77 -11.81
CA MET A 194 -10.05 -2.58 -11.98
C MET A 194 -11.50 -2.81 -11.55
N VAL A 195 -12.10 -3.94 -11.94
CA VAL A 195 -13.55 -4.15 -11.87
C VAL A 195 -13.98 -4.93 -10.63
N GLY A 196 -13.25 -5.96 -10.21
CA GLY A 196 -13.55 -6.57 -8.91
C GLY A 196 -13.31 -8.05 -8.78
N CYS A 197 -12.05 -8.39 -8.54
CA CYS A 197 -11.74 -9.52 -7.69
C CYS A 197 -12.10 -9.12 -6.24
N THR A 198 -13.17 -9.70 -5.68
CA THR A 198 -13.44 -9.70 -4.23
C THR A 198 -13.16 -11.10 -3.69
N SER A 199 -12.91 -11.17 -2.38
CA SER A 199 -12.66 -12.43 -1.70
C SER A 199 -13.93 -13.25 -1.54
N ASP A 200 -13.81 -14.58 -1.57
CA ASP A 200 -14.90 -15.52 -1.22
C ASP A 200 -14.67 -16.18 0.15
N ILE A 201 -13.64 -15.73 0.89
CA ILE A 201 -13.36 -16.19 2.24
C ILE A 201 -14.27 -15.42 3.21
N PRO A 202 -15.16 -16.09 3.96
CA PRO A 202 -16.06 -15.43 4.90
C PRO A 202 -15.30 -14.59 5.94
N GLY A 203 -15.82 -13.40 6.27
CA GLY A 203 -15.20 -12.48 7.22
C GLY A 203 -13.92 -11.80 6.72
N ASN A 204 -13.44 -12.08 5.50
CA ASN A 204 -12.25 -11.45 4.96
C ASN A 204 -12.49 -9.97 4.66
N HIS A 205 -11.45 -9.19 4.92
CA HIS A 205 -11.54 -7.75 4.90
C HIS A 205 -10.18 -7.14 4.55
N PRO A 206 -10.19 -5.92 3.99
CA PRO A 206 -8.97 -5.22 3.63
C PRO A 206 -8.15 -4.89 4.88
N LEU A 207 -6.84 -5.00 4.75
CA LEU A 207 -5.88 -4.63 5.77
C LEU A 207 -4.80 -3.77 5.12
N LEU A 208 -4.58 -2.56 5.65
CA LEU A 208 -3.47 -1.71 5.24
C LEU A 208 -2.48 -1.60 6.40
N ILE A 209 -1.19 -1.66 6.07
CA ILE A 209 -0.11 -1.49 7.04
C ILE A 209 0.70 -0.29 6.61
N GLY A 210 0.80 0.69 7.50
CA GLY A 210 1.70 1.82 7.36
C GLY A 210 3.09 1.46 7.87
N ALA A 211 4.13 1.75 7.10
CA ALA A 211 5.53 1.66 7.51
C ALA A 211 6.13 3.06 7.71
N LYS A 212 6.94 3.20 8.76
CA LYS A 212 7.61 4.47 9.13
C LYS A 212 8.65 4.88 8.09
N HIS A 213 9.05 6.15 8.11
CA HIS A 213 10.24 6.61 7.40
C HIS A 213 11.48 5.83 7.87
N GLY A 214 12.32 5.40 6.93
CA GLY A 214 13.52 4.62 7.22
C GLY A 214 13.25 3.18 7.68
N ALA A 215 12.01 2.68 7.55
CA ALA A 215 11.67 1.30 7.91
C ALA A 215 12.42 0.25 7.08
N PHE A 216 12.84 0.60 5.85
CA PHE A 216 13.65 -0.23 4.96
C PHE A 216 14.36 0.64 3.91
N GLU A 217 15.36 0.05 3.25
CA GLU A 217 15.99 0.60 2.05
C GLU A 217 15.34 -0.02 0.81
N ALA A 218 14.83 0.84 -0.08
CA ALA A 218 14.12 0.38 -1.26
C ALA A 218 15.09 -0.16 -2.32
N ILE A 219 14.80 -1.35 -2.86
CA ILE A 219 15.49 -1.89 -4.03
C ILE A 219 15.25 -0.96 -5.22
N PRO A 220 16.27 -0.69 -6.07
CA PRO A 220 16.07 0.02 -7.32
C PRO A 220 15.00 -0.63 -8.19
N LEU A 221 14.08 0.19 -8.71
CA LEU A 221 13.06 -0.21 -9.68
C LEU A 221 13.21 0.66 -10.93
N TRP A 222 12.66 0.19 -12.06
CA TRP A 222 12.53 1.04 -13.24
C TRP A 222 11.77 2.34 -12.88
N ARG A 223 12.08 3.47 -13.51
CA ARG A 223 11.56 4.78 -13.09
C ARG A 223 10.02 4.87 -13.03
N PRO A 224 9.26 4.34 -14.01
CA PRO A 224 7.80 4.42 -13.95
C PRO A 224 7.18 3.62 -12.80
N ALA A 225 7.80 2.54 -12.32
CA ALA A 225 7.31 1.80 -11.15
C ALA A 225 7.82 2.43 -9.86
N ALA A 226 9.06 2.92 -9.82
CA ALA A 226 9.64 3.60 -8.65
C ALA A 226 8.82 4.84 -8.21
N SER A 227 8.08 5.48 -9.11
CA SER A 227 7.18 6.61 -8.78
C SER A 227 5.91 6.20 -8.00
N TYR A 228 5.74 4.91 -7.74
CA TYR A 228 4.54 4.36 -7.11
C TYR A 228 4.85 3.28 -6.10
N GLU A 229 5.72 2.37 -6.49
CA GLU A 229 6.04 1.16 -5.78
C GLU A 229 7.43 1.30 -5.16
N ALA A 230 7.56 0.79 -3.95
CA ALA A 230 8.83 0.61 -3.27
C ALA A 230 8.90 -0.84 -2.82
N ARG A 231 10.05 -1.47 -3.02
CA ARG A 231 10.24 -2.88 -2.67
C ARG A 231 11.33 -3.03 -1.65
N SER A 232 11.10 -3.90 -0.66
CA SER A 232 12.13 -4.29 0.32
C SER A 232 12.59 -5.72 0.05
N ALA A 233 13.90 -5.93 -0.01
CA ALA A 233 14.49 -7.28 -0.01
C ALA A 233 14.56 -7.88 1.41
N ALA A 234 14.41 -7.04 2.43
CA ALA A 234 14.48 -7.43 3.84
C ALA A 234 13.08 -7.44 4.49
N PRO A 235 12.86 -8.26 5.53
CA PRO A 235 11.65 -8.19 6.34
C PRO A 235 11.46 -6.82 6.99
N ILE A 236 10.20 -6.38 7.10
CA ILE A 236 9.82 -5.16 7.81
C ILE A 236 9.06 -5.58 9.08
N PRO A 237 9.72 -5.58 10.25
CA PRO A 237 9.13 -6.08 11.49
C PRO A 237 8.02 -5.16 12.00
N PRO A 238 7.08 -5.65 12.86
CA PRO A 238 5.98 -4.86 13.38
C PRO A 238 6.40 -3.57 14.11
N SER A 239 7.58 -3.55 14.72
CA SER A 239 8.14 -2.35 15.37
C SER A 239 8.36 -1.16 14.42
N GLN A 240 8.48 -1.43 13.11
CA GLN A 240 8.64 -0.43 12.06
C GLN A 240 7.30 0.04 11.46
N TRP A 241 6.17 -0.49 11.94
CA TRP A 241 4.86 -0.07 11.49
C TRP A 241 4.40 1.19 12.22
N SER A 242 3.80 2.13 11.48
CA SER A 242 3.22 3.36 12.00
C SER A 242 1.76 3.17 12.43
N CYS A 243 1.00 2.38 11.68
CA CYS A 243 -0.39 2.04 11.96
C CYS A 243 -0.84 0.81 11.18
N ILE A 244 -2.00 0.27 11.57
CA ILE A 244 -2.78 -0.68 10.79
C ILE A 244 -4.15 -0.05 10.53
N GLU A 245 -4.63 -0.13 9.30
CA GLU A 245 -6.00 0.26 8.95
C GLU A 245 -6.85 -0.97 8.59
N VAL A 246 -8.02 -1.05 9.20
CA VAL A 246 -9.03 -2.11 9.00
C VAL A 246 -10.42 -1.47 8.92
N PRO A 247 -11.47 -2.15 8.39
CA PRO A 247 -12.82 -1.61 8.44
C PRO A 247 -13.23 -1.28 9.88
N MET A 248 -14.08 -0.28 10.06
CA MET A 248 -14.53 0.18 11.37
C MET A 248 -15.06 -0.96 12.25
N SER A 249 -15.80 -1.90 11.66
CA SER A 249 -16.34 -3.08 12.35
C SER A 249 -15.28 -4.05 12.88
N ARG A 250 -14.01 -3.91 12.46
CA ARG A 250 -12.88 -4.78 12.82
C ARG A 250 -11.84 -4.09 13.71
N VAL A 251 -12.00 -2.81 14.01
CA VAL A 251 -11.03 -2.04 14.81
C VAL A 251 -10.83 -2.64 16.20
N GLN A 252 -11.93 -2.96 16.90
CA GLN A 252 -11.84 -3.47 18.27
C GLN A 252 -11.20 -4.85 18.35
N SER A 253 -11.59 -5.78 17.46
CA SER A 253 -10.99 -7.12 17.44
C SER A 253 -9.51 -7.08 17.05
N THR A 254 -9.13 -6.16 16.15
CA THR A 254 -7.73 -5.96 15.74
C THR A 254 -6.89 -5.41 16.88
N LYS A 255 -7.41 -4.44 17.65
CA LYS A 255 -6.72 -3.91 18.85
C LYS A 255 -6.48 -5.02 19.88
N GLN A 256 -7.49 -5.82 20.17
CA GLN A 256 -7.36 -6.94 21.11
C GLN A 256 -6.33 -7.98 20.65
N ALA A 257 -6.26 -8.26 19.34
CA ALA A 257 -5.26 -9.17 18.78
C ALA A 257 -3.83 -8.63 18.95
N LEU A 258 -3.61 -7.33 18.67
CA LEU A 258 -2.32 -6.67 18.85
C LEU A 258 -1.91 -6.61 20.32
N GLU A 259 -2.84 -6.25 21.22
CA GLU A 259 -2.60 -6.24 22.67
C GLU A 259 -2.18 -7.62 23.18
N LYS A 260 -2.86 -8.68 22.74
CA LYS A 260 -2.50 -10.06 23.08
C LYS A 260 -1.11 -10.46 22.56
N ALA A 261 -0.72 -9.93 21.40
CA ALA A 261 0.62 -10.11 20.82
C ALA A 261 1.69 -9.21 21.47
N GLY A 262 1.32 -8.32 22.41
CA GLY A 262 2.24 -7.36 23.03
C GLY A 262 2.69 -6.23 22.10
N LEU A 263 1.90 -5.94 21.06
CA LEU A 263 2.20 -4.91 20.06
C LEU A 263 1.38 -3.64 20.32
N ASP A 264 2.07 -2.52 20.54
CA ASP A 264 1.45 -1.19 20.66
C ASP A 264 1.45 -0.50 19.28
N ILE A 265 0.54 -0.91 18.40
CA ILE A 265 0.41 -0.37 17.05
C ILE A 265 -0.97 0.29 16.91
N PRO A 266 -1.04 1.58 16.53
CA PRO A 266 -2.32 2.26 16.31
C PRO A 266 -3.19 1.57 15.26
N VAL A 267 -4.43 1.24 15.64
CA VAL A 267 -5.46 0.72 14.72
C VAL A 267 -6.41 1.84 14.32
N VAL A 268 -6.53 2.08 13.02
CA VAL A 268 -7.31 3.16 12.43
C VAL A 268 -8.46 2.58 11.59
N PRO A 269 -9.70 3.10 11.72
CA PRO A 269 -10.78 2.74 10.80
C PRO A 269 -10.46 3.24 9.37
N ILE A 270 -10.51 2.35 8.37
CA ILE A 270 -10.31 2.72 6.96
C ILE A 270 -11.25 3.85 6.57
N GLU A 271 -12.53 3.80 6.97
CA GLU A 271 -13.53 4.81 6.65
C GLU A 271 -13.11 6.22 7.10
N PHE A 272 -12.49 6.33 8.28
CA PHE A 272 -12.02 7.62 8.79
C PHE A 272 -10.75 8.08 8.08
N ALA A 273 -9.85 7.16 7.77
CA ALA A 273 -8.67 7.45 6.97
C ALA A 273 -9.04 7.91 5.54
N GLU A 274 -10.07 7.33 4.94
CA GLU A 274 -10.67 7.76 3.67
C GLU A 274 -11.30 9.15 3.76
N LEU A 275 -12.01 9.46 4.87
CA LEU A 275 -12.57 10.80 5.10
C LEU A 275 -11.48 11.86 5.23
N VAL A 276 -10.36 11.57 5.90
CA VAL A 276 -9.20 12.46 5.95
C VAL A 276 -8.66 12.71 4.53
N CYS A 277 -8.44 11.65 3.75
CA CYS A 277 -8.00 11.78 2.36
C CYS A 277 -8.98 12.61 1.51
N SER A 278 -10.29 12.49 1.75
CA SER A 278 -11.31 13.23 1.00
C SER A 278 -11.24 14.75 1.14
N ASN A 279 -10.52 15.25 2.14
CA ASN A 279 -10.32 16.68 2.37
C ASN A 279 -8.94 17.17 1.91
N ALA A 280 -8.08 16.29 1.37
CA ALA A 280 -6.79 16.67 0.84
C ALA A 280 -6.89 17.14 -0.64
N PRO A 281 -6.02 18.05 -1.08
CA PRO A 281 -5.87 18.37 -2.50
C PRO A 281 -5.60 17.12 -3.35
N PHE A 282 -6.17 17.06 -4.55
CA PHE A 282 -6.08 15.88 -5.40
C PHE A 282 -4.64 15.55 -5.85
N ASP A 283 -3.80 16.56 -6.02
CA ASP A 283 -2.39 16.40 -6.37
C ASP A 283 -1.56 15.77 -5.24
N GLU A 284 -1.88 16.07 -3.97
CA GLU A 284 -1.28 15.39 -2.82
C GLU A 284 -1.64 13.90 -2.77
N LEU A 285 -2.83 13.53 -3.26
CA LEU A 285 -3.30 12.15 -3.29
C LEU A 285 -2.73 11.33 -4.46
N THR A 286 -2.27 12.01 -5.51
CA THR A 286 -1.91 11.41 -6.80
C THR A 286 -0.47 11.64 -7.22
N ARG A 287 0.35 12.30 -6.41
CA ARG A 287 1.80 12.35 -6.61
C ARG A 287 2.51 11.46 -5.58
N PRO A 288 3.66 10.87 -5.94
CA PRO A 288 4.50 10.27 -4.91
C PRO A 288 4.90 11.38 -3.93
N HIS A 289 5.13 11.03 -2.67
CA HIS A 289 5.64 11.96 -1.66
C HIS A 289 7.12 12.29 -1.98
N ASP A 290 7.35 12.99 -3.10
CA ASP A 290 8.66 13.44 -3.58
C ASP A 290 9.13 14.67 -2.78
N GLY A 291 9.15 14.54 -1.46
CA GLY A 291 9.79 15.49 -0.57
C GLY A 291 8.85 16.32 0.29
N TRP A 292 8.77 15.92 1.56
CA TRP A 292 8.99 16.87 2.67
C TRP A 292 10.49 17.22 2.85
N GLN A 293 11.35 16.82 1.89
CA GLN A 293 12.77 17.20 1.79
C GLN A 293 13.02 18.31 0.75
N ARG A 294 11.99 18.90 0.14
CA ARG A 294 12.12 20.07 -0.73
C ARG A 294 11.17 21.18 -0.31
N ASN A 295 11.47 21.80 0.84
CA ASN A 295 11.04 23.16 1.18
C ASN A 295 11.93 23.69 2.31
N GLU A 296 13.23 23.86 2.03
CA GLU A 296 13.90 25.02 2.61
C GLU A 296 13.64 26.19 1.65
N PRO A 297 13.19 27.36 2.12
CA PRO A 297 13.17 28.54 1.30
C PRO A 297 14.62 28.82 0.89
N ARG A 298 14.88 28.86 -0.42
CA ARG A 298 16.10 29.49 -0.94
C ARG A 298 16.09 30.94 -0.48
N SER A 299 16.77 31.23 0.62
CA SER A 299 17.06 32.61 1.03
C SER A 299 17.87 33.25 -0.09
N ALA A 300 17.32 34.34 -0.63
CA ALA A 300 18.02 35.26 -1.50
C ALA A 300 19.30 35.76 -0.81
N GLY A 301 20.32 36.05 -1.63
CA GLY A 301 21.72 36.09 -1.20
C GLY A 301 22.10 37.13 -0.16
N ALA A 302 23.27 36.88 0.46
CA ALA A 302 24.20 37.89 0.92
C ALA A 302 25.58 37.24 1.06
N GLU A 303 26.56 37.81 0.34
CA GLU A 303 27.97 37.67 0.65
C GLU A 303 28.24 38.27 2.04
N ASN A 304 28.94 37.56 2.92
CA ASN A 304 30.13 38.01 3.63
C ASN A 304 30.49 37.08 4.79
N GLY A 305 31.80 36.91 4.99
CA GLY A 305 32.41 36.00 5.95
C GLY A 305 31.99 36.23 7.40
N GLY A 306 31.81 35.13 8.11
CA GLY A 306 31.56 35.12 9.55
C GLY A 306 31.42 33.69 10.06
N ARG A 307 32.42 33.22 10.79
CA ARG A 307 32.46 31.91 11.45
C ARG A 307 31.45 31.92 12.61
N VAL A 308 30.32 31.21 12.50
CA VAL A 308 29.40 30.99 13.63
C VAL A 308 28.83 29.56 13.61
N ILE A 309 29.32 28.77 14.57
CA ILE A 309 28.74 27.68 15.37
C ILE A 309 27.56 26.89 14.76
N LEU A 310 27.82 25.58 14.53
CA LEU A 310 26.84 24.54 14.23
C LEU A 310 25.83 24.40 15.38
N GLY A 311 24.59 24.86 15.16
CA GLY A 311 23.43 24.54 15.97
C GLY A 311 22.67 23.37 15.36
N THR A 312 22.50 22.30 16.13
CA THR A 312 21.78 21.07 15.79
C THR A 312 20.28 21.33 15.58
N GLY A 313 19.79 21.16 14.34
CA GLY A 313 18.38 21.21 13.99
C GLY A 313 17.65 19.88 14.24
N ASN A 314 17.49 19.48 15.50
CA ASN A 314 16.47 18.52 15.93
C ASN A 314 15.23 19.33 16.34
N SER A 315 14.15 19.33 15.54
CA SER A 315 12.89 19.96 16.01
C SER A 315 11.59 19.39 15.42
N ILE A 316 11.63 18.49 14.42
CA ILE A 316 10.39 17.89 13.86
C ILE A 316 10.34 16.38 14.09
N TYR A 317 11.48 15.71 14.30
CA TYR A 317 11.55 14.27 14.54
C TYR A 317 11.34 13.85 16.01
N GLU A 318 11.45 14.78 16.97
CA GLU A 318 11.27 14.46 18.40
C GLU A 318 9.80 14.22 18.79
N HIS A 319 8.84 14.63 17.96
CA HIS A 319 7.43 14.28 18.14
C HIS A 319 7.04 12.91 17.57
N CYS A 320 7.90 12.30 16.75
CA CYS A 320 7.69 10.94 16.25
C CYS A 320 8.31 9.87 17.17
N ASN A 321 9.05 10.28 18.21
CA ASN A 321 9.85 9.38 19.03
C ASN A 321 9.83 9.77 20.51
N THR A 322 8.66 9.87 21.15
CA THR A 322 8.61 9.91 22.62
C THR A 322 7.33 9.30 23.19
N ASN A 323 7.54 8.56 24.29
CA ASN A 323 6.60 8.05 25.29
C ASN A 323 5.71 9.12 25.97
N ALA A 324 5.22 10.13 25.24
CA ALA A 324 4.35 11.19 25.73
C ALA A 324 2.86 10.83 25.58
N PHE A 325 2.48 9.57 25.86
CA PHE A 325 1.09 9.11 25.79
C PHE A 325 0.70 8.24 27.00
N ARG A 326 1.14 8.64 28.20
CA ARG A 326 0.54 8.13 29.45
C ARG A 326 -0.20 9.24 30.18
N ARG A 327 -1.52 9.00 30.35
CA ARG A 327 -2.48 9.56 31.31
C ARG A 327 -2.88 11.02 31.15
N THR A 328 -4.13 11.21 30.72
CA THR A 328 -5.07 12.16 31.35
C THR A 328 -6.44 11.49 31.47
N THR A 329 -6.57 10.62 32.47
CA THR A 329 -7.85 10.28 33.11
C THR A 329 -7.59 10.06 34.61
N SER A 330 -7.81 11.13 35.36
CA SER A 330 -8.30 11.14 36.75
C SER A 330 -8.68 12.56 37.09
#